data_AF-A0A972Z968-F1
#
_entry.id   AF-A0A972Z968-F1
#
_cell.length_a   1.000
_cell.length_b   1.000
_cell.length_c   1.000
_cell.angle_alpha   90.00
_cell.angle_beta   90.00
_cell.angle_gamma   90.00
#
_symmetry.space_group_name_H-M   'P 1'
#
loop_
_entity.id
_entity.type
_entity.pdbx_description
1 polymer ?
#
loop_
_entity_poly.entity_id
_entity_poly.type
_entity_poly.pdbx_seq_one_letter_code
_entity_poly.pdbx_strand_id
1 'polypeptide(L)'
;MDRETFDQKYRKRLEILSTTNLSDALDKVGIRGAIIGIRPLLGIPKVVGRAVTIKITAAGMTPSKHHLGTEAIASSQEGDIIAIDNKGDTQNNCWGEILSCAAKMKGVSGVIIDGAARDVDICEELGFPIFARGIVPITARGRIMQEDFNCLIRLGDVQVRPGDILVGDING
;
A
#
# COMPACT_ATOMS: atom_id res chain seq x y z
N MET A 1 7.27 -6.49 16.87
CA MET A 1 8.39 -5.52 16.92
C MET A 1 7.82 -4.13 17.03
N ASP A 2 8.21 -3.39 18.07
CA ASP A 2 7.81 -1.99 18.24
C ASP A 2 8.44 -1.09 17.17
N ARG A 3 7.91 0.13 17.04
CA ARG A 3 8.31 1.08 16.00
C ARG A 3 9.75 1.54 16.18
N GLU A 4 10.14 1.87 17.41
CA GLU A 4 11.47 2.40 17.71
C GLU A 4 12.56 1.41 17.30
N THR A 5 12.40 0.13 17.68
CA THR A 5 13.30 -0.94 17.27
C THR A 5 13.36 -1.09 15.75
N PHE A 6 12.21 -1.01 15.06
CA PHE A 6 12.19 -1.07 13.60
C PHE A 6 12.99 0.08 12.97
N ASP A 7 12.67 1.31 13.35
CA ASP A 7 13.23 2.52 12.72
C ASP A 7 14.74 2.64 13.01
N GLN A 8 15.18 2.35 14.23
CA GLN A 8 16.60 2.49 14.59
C GLN A 8 17.47 1.33 14.08
N LYS A 9 16.97 0.09 14.10
CA LYS A 9 17.80 -1.10 13.86
C LYS A 9 17.60 -1.74 12.50
N TYR A 10 16.38 -1.74 11.96
CA TYR A 10 16.03 -2.58 10.81
C TYR A 10 15.72 -1.79 9.54
N ARG A 11 15.12 -0.59 9.65
CA ARG A 11 14.72 0.23 8.48
C ARG A 11 15.88 0.44 7.50
N LYS A 12 17.02 0.98 7.95
CA LYS A 12 18.20 1.21 7.09
C LYS A 12 18.74 -0.05 6.41
N ARG A 13 18.64 -1.21 7.08
CA ARG A 13 19.08 -2.49 6.52
C ARG A 13 18.14 -2.96 5.41
N LEU A 14 16.84 -2.76 5.58
CA LEU A 14 15.85 -3.11 4.57
C LEU A 14 15.88 -2.13 3.39
N GLU A 15 16.20 -0.86 3.63
CA GLU A 15 16.41 0.16 2.59
C GLU A 15 17.56 -0.17 1.64
N ILE A 16 18.50 -1.06 2.00
CA ILE A 16 19.58 -1.49 1.10
C ILE A 16 19.37 -2.89 0.48
N LEU A 17 18.53 -3.74 1.08
CA LEU A 17 18.26 -5.11 0.58
C LEU A 17 17.17 -5.13 -0.49
N SER A 18 17.41 -5.78 -1.64
CA SER A 18 16.37 -5.96 -2.66
C SER A 18 15.24 -6.86 -2.16
N THR A 19 14.05 -6.69 -2.72
CA THR A 19 12.90 -7.57 -2.45
C THR A 19 13.19 -9.02 -2.84
N THR A 20 14.02 -9.25 -3.86
CA THR A 20 14.50 -10.60 -4.24
C THR A 20 15.30 -11.26 -3.11
N ASN A 21 16.24 -10.53 -2.49
CA ASN A 21 17.02 -11.06 -1.36
C ASN A 21 16.15 -11.33 -0.13
N LEU A 22 15.13 -10.50 0.09
CA LEU A 22 14.17 -10.70 1.17
C LEU A 22 13.29 -11.93 0.92
N SER A 23 12.84 -12.14 -0.32
CA SER A 23 12.09 -13.33 -0.71
C SER A 23 12.90 -14.60 -0.43
N ASP A 24 14.16 -14.66 -0.85
CA ASP A 24 15.05 -15.80 -0.58
C ASP A 24 15.23 -16.05 0.93
N ALA A 25 15.35 -14.98 1.72
CA ALA A 25 15.50 -15.08 3.17
C ALA A 25 14.22 -15.59 3.84
N LEU A 26 13.05 -15.17 3.37
CA LEU A 26 11.75 -15.62 3.86
C LEU A 26 11.50 -17.09 3.51
N ASP A 27 11.85 -17.53 2.30
CA ASP A 27 11.74 -18.92 1.87
C ASP A 27 12.60 -19.85 2.75
N LYS A 28 13.81 -19.43 3.13
CA LYS A 28 14.69 -20.19 4.05
C LYS A 28 14.07 -20.43 5.42
N VAL A 29 13.14 -19.60 5.86
CA VAL A 29 12.42 -19.75 7.14
C VAL A 29 10.97 -20.22 6.95
N GLY A 30 10.59 -20.63 5.74
CA GLY A 30 9.27 -21.18 5.44
C GLY A 30 8.13 -20.16 5.38
N ILE A 31 8.45 -18.87 5.16
CA ILE A 31 7.46 -17.80 5.06
C ILE A 31 7.28 -17.41 3.59
N ARG A 32 6.06 -17.48 3.08
CA ARG A 32 5.71 -16.93 1.76
C ARG A 32 5.28 -15.48 1.89
N GLY A 33 6.18 -14.55 1.63
CA GLY A 33 5.92 -13.10 1.78
C GLY A 33 5.97 -12.28 0.49
N ALA A 34 6.40 -12.86 -0.64
CA ALA A 34 6.42 -12.15 -1.91
C ALA A 34 5.00 -12.05 -2.50
N ILE A 35 4.59 -10.85 -2.91
CA ILE A 35 3.26 -10.59 -3.47
C ILE A 35 3.36 -10.50 -4.99
N ILE A 36 2.61 -11.35 -5.70
CA ILE A 36 2.70 -11.41 -7.17
C ILE A 36 1.69 -10.48 -7.85
N GLY A 37 2.17 -9.76 -8.86
CA GLY A 37 1.35 -8.98 -9.79
C GLY A 37 0.99 -7.57 -9.31
N ILE A 38 1.59 -7.11 -8.21
CA ILE A 38 1.61 -5.69 -7.82
C ILE A 38 2.99 -5.16 -8.21
N ARG A 39 3.02 -4.02 -8.92
CA ARG A 39 4.25 -3.42 -9.47
C ARG A 39 4.28 -1.93 -9.20
N PRO A 40 5.45 -1.30 -9.10
CA PRO A 40 5.53 0.16 -9.09
C PRO A 40 4.95 0.69 -10.40
N LEU A 41 4.04 1.66 -10.30
CA LEU A 41 3.37 2.21 -11.49
C LEU A 41 4.23 3.23 -12.24
N LEU A 42 5.26 3.78 -11.59
CA LEU A 42 6.10 4.86 -12.09
C LEU A 42 7.56 4.67 -11.69
N GLY A 43 8.44 5.55 -12.19
CA GLY A 43 9.89 5.51 -11.98
C GLY A 43 10.25 5.18 -10.54
N ILE A 44 11.30 4.37 -10.32
CA ILE A 44 11.43 3.39 -9.22
C ILE A 44 11.80 4.01 -7.85
N PRO A 45 10.87 4.24 -6.91
CA PRO A 45 11.18 4.41 -5.51
C PRO A 45 11.22 3.06 -4.82
N LYS A 46 12.31 2.81 -4.10
CA LYS A 46 12.27 1.80 -3.06
C LYS A 46 11.43 2.30 -1.90
N VAL A 47 10.48 1.49 -1.43
CA VAL A 47 9.67 1.80 -0.25
C VAL A 47 9.92 0.78 0.84
N VAL A 48 10.02 1.26 2.08
CA VAL A 48 10.16 0.45 3.29
C VAL A 48 9.33 1.11 4.38
N GLY A 49 8.44 0.35 5.02
CA GLY A 49 7.59 0.94 6.06
C GLY A 49 6.69 -0.06 6.75
N ARG A 50 6.06 0.39 7.83
CA ARG A 50 5.07 -0.41 8.57
C ARG A 50 3.71 -0.29 7.89
N ALA A 51 2.99 -1.39 7.79
CA ALA A 51 1.69 -1.45 7.14
C ALA A 51 0.61 -0.73 7.93
N VAL A 52 -0.10 0.19 7.27
CA VAL A 52 -1.40 0.74 7.69
C VAL A 52 -2.43 0.18 6.72
N THR A 53 -3.31 -0.70 7.18
CA THR A 53 -4.11 -1.55 6.29
C THR A 53 -5.51 -1.00 6.04
N ILE A 54 -6.00 -1.15 4.81
CA ILE A 54 -7.35 -0.79 4.39
C ILE A 54 -7.94 -1.98 3.66
N LYS A 55 -9.18 -2.33 3.99
CA LYS A 55 -9.95 -3.35 3.28
C LYS A 55 -11.10 -2.70 2.51
N ILE A 56 -11.27 -3.09 1.25
CA ILE A 56 -12.27 -2.52 0.36
C ILE A 56 -13.35 -3.56 0.04
N THR A 57 -14.57 -3.06 -0.15
CA THR A 57 -15.70 -3.83 -0.64
C THR A 57 -16.49 -3.03 -1.68
N ALA A 58 -17.40 -3.70 -2.39
CA ALA A 58 -18.29 -3.03 -3.34
C ALA A 58 -19.19 -2.03 -2.62
N ALA A 59 -19.48 -0.90 -3.25
CA ALA A 59 -20.41 0.07 -2.69
C ALA A 59 -21.79 -0.57 -2.53
N GLY A 60 -22.30 -0.57 -1.30
CA GLY A 60 -23.66 -1.02 -1.00
C GLY A 60 -24.70 0.09 -1.15
N MET A 61 -25.95 -0.21 -0.79
CA MET A 61 -27.02 0.80 -0.72
C MET A 61 -26.79 1.84 0.38
N THR A 62 -25.99 1.51 1.40
CA THR A 62 -25.59 2.43 2.45
C THR A 62 -24.28 3.11 2.06
N PRO A 63 -24.24 4.45 1.94
CA PRO A 63 -23.00 5.16 1.70
C PRO A 63 -21.99 4.93 2.82
N SER A 64 -20.71 4.84 2.47
CA SER A 64 -19.64 4.89 3.46
C SER A 64 -19.74 6.15 4.29
N LYS A 65 -19.57 6.03 5.61
CA LYS A 65 -19.48 7.19 6.52
C LYS A 65 -18.15 7.93 6.40
N HIS A 66 -17.15 7.29 5.79
CA HIS A 66 -15.78 7.80 5.70
C HIS A 66 -15.32 7.84 4.24
N HIS A 67 -14.57 8.88 3.89
CA HIS A 67 -13.87 8.94 2.62
C HIS A 67 -12.73 7.91 2.61
N LEU A 68 -12.56 7.21 1.48
CA LEU A 68 -11.52 6.20 1.31
C LEU A 68 -10.16 6.74 1.72
N GLY A 69 -9.47 6.04 2.62
CA GLY A 69 -8.08 6.32 2.98
C GLY A 69 -7.86 7.50 3.94
N THR A 70 -8.87 8.30 4.30
CA THR A 70 -8.66 9.46 5.18
C THR A 70 -8.27 9.04 6.60
N GLU A 71 -8.88 7.99 7.13
CA GLU A 71 -8.54 7.47 8.47
C GLU A 71 -7.15 6.85 8.49
N ALA A 72 -6.78 6.11 7.45
CA ALA A 72 -5.45 5.56 7.29
C ALA A 72 -4.40 6.66 7.30
N ILE A 73 -4.54 7.68 6.45
CA ILE A 73 -3.62 8.82 6.41
C ILE A 73 -3.57 9.52 7.77
N ALA A 74 -4.71 9.78 8.42
CA ALA A 74 -4.73 10.45 9.72
C ALA A 74 -3.96 9.66 10.80
N SER A 75 -4.09 8.33 10.77
CA SER A 75 -3.45 7.40 11.72
C SER A 75 -1.97 7.11 11.44
N SER A 76 -1.53 7.30 10.19
CA SER A 76 -0.17 6.99 9.77
C SER A 76 0.84 7.84 10.52
N GLN A 77 2.04 7.29 10.68
CA GLN A 77 3.22 8.01 11.12
C GLN A 77 4.21 8.14 9.97
N GLU A 78 5.22 8.98 10.16
CA GLU A 78 6.29 9.15 9.19
C GLU A 78 6.94 7.79 8.88
N GLY A 79 7.12 7.52 7.59
CA GLY A 79 7.73 6.28 7.13
C GLY A 79 6.79 5.07 7.04
N ASP A 80 5.48 5.23 7.27
CA ASP A 80 4.50 4.15 7.12
C ASP A 80 4.13 3.93 5.64
N ILE A 81 3.61 2.74 5.34
CA ILE A 81 3.08 2.38 4.01
C ILE A 81 1.61 2.03 4.16
N ILE A 82 0.77 2.63 3.33
CA ILE A 82 -0.64 2.27 3.26
C ILE A 82 -0.79 1.03 2.36
N ALA A 83 -1.46 0.00 2.87
CA ALA A 83 -1.68 -1.27 2.17
C ALA A 83 -3.17 -1.49 1.96
N ILE A 84 -3.60 -1.67 0.70
CA ILE A 84 -5.01 -1.71 0.33
C ILE A 84 -5.36 -3.05 -0.30
N ASP A 85 -6.26 -3.78 0.34
CA ASP A 85 -6.91 -4.96 -0.22
C ASP A 85 -8.17 -4.52 -0.96
N ASN A 86 -8.07 -4.42 -2.29
CA ASN A 86 -9.19 -4.25 -3.20
C ASN A 86 -9.45 -5.53 -4.02
N LYS A 87 -9.06 -6.69 -3.48
CA LYS A 87 -9.33 -8.03 -4.06
C LYS A 87 -8.88 -8.17 -5.52
N GLY A 88 -7.84 -7.43 -5.91
CA GLY A 88 -7.31 -7.41 -7.28
C GLY A 88 -8.18 -6.70 -8.30
N ASP A 89 -9.16 -5.89 -7.88
CA ASP A 89 -10.05 -5.16 -8.79
C ASP A 89 -9.26 -4.12 -9.60
N THR A 90 -9.23 -4.35 -10.92
CA THR A 90 -8.62 -3.47 -11.93
C THR A 90 -9.65 -2.76 -12.80
N GLN A 91 -10.92 -2.72 -12.39
CA GLN A 91 -11.99 -1.96 -13.04
C GLN A 91 -12.26 -0.63 -12.33
N ASN A 92 -11.93 -0.54 -11.03
CA ASN A 92 -12.13 0.65 -10.20
C ASN A 92 -10.82 1.08 -9.54
N ASN A 93 -10.54 2.38 -9.50
CA ASN A 93 -9.44 2.88 -8.67
C ASN A 93 -9.85 2.84 -7.18
N CYS A 94 -8.87 2.72 -6.29
CA CYS A 94 -9.05 3.01 -4.86
C CYS A 94 -8.04 4.03 -4.31
N TRP A 95 -7.23 4.63 -5.18
CA TRP A 95 -6.22 5.63 -4.84
C TRP A 95 -5.93 6.58 -6.01
N GLY A 96 -5.59 7.83 -5.71
CA GLY A 96 -5.23 8.86 -6.68
C GLY A 96 -4.64 10.12 -6.04
N GLU A 97 -4.56 11.22 -6.80
CA GLU A 97 -3.77 12.42 -6.49
C GLU A 97 -4.06 13.03 -5.10
N ILE A 98 -5.34 13.13 -4.71
CA ILE A 98 -5.76 13.81 -3.48
C ILE A 98 -5.22 13.05 -2.27
N LEU A 99 -5.32 11.72 -2.31
CA LEU A 99 -4.82 10.86 -1.24
C LEU A 99 -3.29 10.82 -1.23
N SER A 100 -2.64 10.78 -2.39
CA SER A 100 -1.18 10.87 -2.51
C SER A 100 -0.64 12.17 -1.92
N CYS A 101 -1.27 13.31 -2.22
CA CYS A 101 -0.87 14.61 -1.68
C CYS A 101 -0.98 14.64 -0.15
N ALA A 102 -2.14 14.23 0.40
CA ALA A 102 -2.35 14.18 1.85
C ALA A 102 -1.40 13.19 2.55
N ALA A 103 -1.18 12.01 1.96
CA ALA A 103 -0.26 11.00 2.46
C ALA A 103 1.19 11.51 2.48
N LYS A 104 1.64 12.18 1.40
CA LYS A 104 2.96 12.80 1.33
C LYS A 104 3.13 13.88 2.42
N MET A 105 2.14 14.76 2.60
CA MET A 105 2.17 15.78 3.66
C MET A 105 2.25 15.17 5.06
N LYS A 106 1.72 13.97 5.25
CA LYS A 106 1.78 13.22 6.51
C LYS A 106 3.11 12.48 6.72
N GLY A 107 3.95 12.37 5.69
CA GLY A 107 5.20 11.60 5.73
C GLY A 107 5.04 10.11 5.45
N VAL A 108 3.92 9.68 4.85
CA VAL A 108 3.73 8.30 4.37
C VAL A 108 4.71 8.03 3.22
N SER A 109 5.38 6.88 3.24
CA SER A 109 6.41 6.52 2.26
C SER A 109 5.86 6.00 0.93
N GLY A 110 4.60 5.60 0.88
CA GLY A 110 3.95 5.12 -0.35
C GLY A 110 2.67 4.36 -0.07
N VAL A 111 2.07 3.85 -1.15
CA VAL A 111 0.89 2.97 -1.10
C VAL A 111 1.12 1.70 -1.91
N ILE A 112 0.66 0.57 -1.38
CA ILE A 112 0.65 -0.75 -2.04
C ILE A 112 -0.80 -1.21 -2.17
N ILE A 113 -1.22 -1.53 -3.39
CA ILE A 113 -2.62 -1.73 -3.74
C ILE A 113 -2.81 -3.07 -4.44
N ASP A 114 -3.56 -3.97 -3.82
CA ASP A 114 -4.11 -5.16 -4.50
C ASP A 114 -5.35 -4.76 -5.32
N GLY A 115 -5.12 -4.01 -6.40
CA GLY A 115 -6.13 -3.36 -7.24
C GLY A 115 -5.52 -2.29 -8.14
N ALA A 116 -6.31 -1.30 -8.57
CA ALA A 116 -5.85 -0.22 -9.44
C ALA A 116 -5.80 1.18 -8.79
N ALA A 117 -4.96 2.05 -9.35
CA ALA A 117 -4.88 3.47 -9.02
C ALA A 117 -5.22 4.34 -10.24
N ARG A 118 -5.35 5.64 -10.02
CA ARG A 118 -5.54 6.66 -11.06
C ARG A 118 -4.73 7.92 -10.75
N ASP A 119 -4.77 8.91 -11.65
CA ASP A 119 -4.08 10.20 -11.50
C ASP A 119 -2.57 9.99 -11.25
N VAL A 120 -2.02 8.97 -11.92
CA VAL A 120 -0.69 8.42 -11.64
C VAL A 120 0.39 9.40 -12.08
N ASP A 121 0.22 10.05 -13.23
CA ASP A 121 1.03 11.18 -13.71
C ASP A 121 1.22 12.27 -12.64
N ILE A 122 0.13 12.71 -12.01
CA ILE A 122 0.19 13.71 -10.93
C ILE A 122 0.91 13.16 -9.70
N CYS A 123 0.71 11.87 -9.39
CA CYS A 123 1.43 11.22 -8.30
C CYS A 123 2.95 11.13 -8.57
N GLU A 124 3.37 11.02 -9.83
CA GLU A 124 4.78 11.09 -10.25
C GLU A 124 5.37 12.46 -9.97
N GLU A 125 4.67 13.54 -10.37
CA GLU A 125 5.10 14.91 -10.14
C GLU A 125 5.21 15.22 -8.63
N LEU A 126 4.30 14.62 -7.84
CA LEU A 126 4.38 14.66 -6.38
C LEU A 126 5.51 13.79 -5.82
N GLY A 127 6.13 12.90 -6.60
CA GLY A 127 7.13 11.94 -6.12
C GLY A 127 6.58 11.00 -5.06
N PHE A 128 5.29 10.66 -5.11
CA PHE A 128 4.65 9.73 -4.16
C PHE A 128 4.61 8.31 -4.74
N PRO A 129 5.27 7.33 -4.11
CA PRO A 129 5.32 5.96 -4.61
C PRO A 129 3.96 5.25 -4.63
N ILE A 130 3.60 4.67 -5.77
CA ILE A 130 2.40 3.83 -5.92
C ILE A 130 2.79 2.47 -6.51
N PHE A 131 2.41 1.42 -5.79
CA PHE A 131 2.48 0.04 -6.22
C PHE A 131 1.06 -0.47 -6.40
N ALA A 132 0.71 -0.95 -7.60
CA ALA A 132 -0.63 -1.45 -7.88
C ALA A 132 -0.61 -2.54 -8.96
N ARG A 133 -1.76 -3.18 -9.21
CA ARG A 133 -1.94 -4.11 -10.33
C ARG A 133 -2.16 -3.40 -11.67
N GLY A 134 -2.56 -2.13 -11.65
CA GLY A 134 -2.83 -1.39 -12.88
C GLY A 134 -3.27 0.06 -12.67
N ILE A 135 -3.49 0.73 -13.79
CA ILE A 135 -3.92 2.12 -13.88
C ILE A 135 -5.28 2.16 -14.56
N VAL A 136 -6.24 2.90 -13.99
CA VAL A 136 -7.58 3.08 -14.57
C VAL A 136 -8.03 4.53 -14.50
N PRO A 137 -8.85 5.02 -15.44
CA PRO A 137 -9.42 6.38 -15.37
C PRO A 137 -10.70 6.45 -14.52
N ILE A 138 -11.23 5.30 -14.08
CA ILE A 138 -12.55 5.17 -13.45
C ILE A 138 -12.52 5.61 -11.99
N THR A 139 -13.52 6.38 -11.55
CA THR A 139 -13.66 6.82 -10.14
C THR A 139 -14.20 5.73 -9.20
N ALA A 140 -13.65 5.65 -7.98
CA ALA A 140 -14.15 4.81 -6.89
C ALA A 140 -15.58 5.15 -6.45
N ARG A 141 -16.01 6.41 -6.62
CA ARG A 141 -17.26 6.95 -6.04
C ARG A 141 -18.48 6.15 -6.53
N GLY A 142 -19.24 5.64 -5.57
CA GLY A 142 -20.45 4.85 -5.82
C GLY A 142 -20.19 3.44 -6.39
N ARG A 143 -18.92 3.02 -6.50
CA ARG A 143 -18.53 1.69 -7.02
C ARG A 143 -17.91 0.83 -5.94
N ILE A 144 -17.04 1.41 -5.12
CA ILE A 144 -16.38 0.75 -3.99
C ILE A 144 -16.46 1.63 -2.74
N MET A 145 -16.25 1.02 -1.57
CA MET A 145 -16.18 1.69 -0.28
C MET A 145 -15.21 0.99 0.67
N GLN A 146 -14.74 1.73 1.69
CA GLN A 146 -13.94 1.16 2.77
C GLN A 146 -14.83 0.20 3.57
N GLU A 147 -14.44 -1.07 3.64
CA GLU A 147 -15.07 -2.07 4.51
C GLU A 147 -14.55 -1.95 5.93
N ASP A 148 -13.22 -1.88 6.07
CA ASP A 148 -12.54 -1.90 7.36
C ASP A 148 -11.15 -1.26 7.27
N PHE A 149 -10.59 -0.89 8.43
CA PHE A 149 -9.34 -0.15 8.56
C PHE A 149 -8.51 -0.68 9.73
N ASN A 150 -7.18 -0.75 9.57
CA ASN A 150 -6.25 -1.34 10.54
C ASN A 150 -6.69 -2.75 10.98
N CYS A 151 -7.15 -3.53 10.01
CA CYS A 151 -7.56 -4.91 10.15
C CYS A 151 -6.60 -5.85 9.40
N LEU A 152 -6.79 -7.14 9.57
CA LEU A 152 -6.10 -8.15 8.79
C LEU A 152 -6.58 -8.13 7.33
N ILE A 153 -5.66 -8.02 6.37
CA ILE A 153 -5.97 -8.01 4.94
C ILE A 153 -5.20 -9.07 4.17
N ARG A 154 -5.54 -9.24 2.88
CA ARG A 154 -4.78 -10.07 1.95
C ARG A 154 -4.32 -9.22 0.77
N LEU A 155 -3.03 -9.28 0.43
CA LEU A 155 -2.51 -8.71 -0.81
C LEU A 155 -2.04 -9.87 -1.71
N GLY A 156 -2.74 -10.11 -2.82
CA GLY A 156 -2.53 -11.30 -3.64
C GLY A 156 -2.90 -12.55 -2.85
N ASP A 157 -1.92 -13.37 -2.49
CA ASP A 157 -2.04 -14.57 -1.66
C ASP A 157 -1.37 -14.41 -0.27
N VAL A 158 -0.79 -13.25 0.02
CA VAL A 158 -0.07 -12.97 1.28
C VAL A 158 -0.98 -12.29 2.29
N GLN A 159 -0.96 -12.79 3.52
CA GLN A 159 -1.63 -12.16 4.66
C GLN A 159 -0.80 -10.98 5.18
N VAL A 160 -1.42 -9.82 5.36
CA VAL A 160 -0.77 -8.62 5.91
C VAL A 160 -1.54 -8.13 7.13
N ARG A 161 -0.84 -7.98 8.26
CA ARG A 161 -1.36 -7.40 9.51
C ARG A 161 -0.96 -5.93 9.61
N PRO A 162 -1.73 -5.11 10.34
CA PRO A 162 -1.28 -3.77 10.73
C PRO A 162 0.07 -3.85 11.44
N GLY A 163 1.03 -3.05 10.99
CA GLY A 163 2.38 -3.01 11.54
C GLY A 163 3.37 -4.04 10.99
N ASP A 164 2.95 -4.96 10.09
CA ASP A 164 3.90 -5.77 9.32
C ASP A 164 4.81 -4.87 8.48
N ILE A 165 6.01 -5.34 8.16
CA ILE A 165 6.97 -4.55 7.37
C ILE A 165 6.76 -4.85 5.90
N LEU A 166 6.48 -3.81 5.13
CA LEU A 166 6.35 -3.87 3.68
C LEU A 166 7.62 -3.29 3.05
N VAL A 167 8.10 -3.97 2.01
CA VAL A 167 9.22 -3.54 1.18
C VAL A 167 8.79 -3.72 -0.27
N GLY A 168 8.96 -2.67 -1.07
CA GLY A 168 8.67 -2.69 -2.51
C GLY A 168 9.82 -2.08 -3.29
N ASP A 169 10.18 -2.70 -4.41
CA ASP A 169 11.13 -2.16 -5.39
C ASP A 169 10.69 -2.47 -6.83
N ILE A 170 11.56 -2.29 -7.82
CA ILE A 170 11.21 -2.57 -9.23
C ILE A 170 10.69 -4.00 -9.46
N ASN A 171 11.09 -4.96 -8.62
CA ASN A 171 10.70 -6.36 -8.72
C ASN A 171 9.37 -6.68 -8.02
N GLY A 172 8.65 -5.68 -7.51
CA GLY A 172 7.40 -5.84 -6.76
C GLY A 172 7.51 -5.29 -5.35
#